data_AF-A0A1C7EAS8-F1
#
_entry.id   AF-A0A1C7EAS8-F1
#
_cell.length_a   1.000
_cell.length_b   1.000
_cell.length_c   1.000
_cell.angle_alpha   90.00
_cell.angle_beta   90.00
_cell.angle_gamma   90.00
#
_symmetry.space_group_name_H-M   'P 1'
#
loop_
_entity.id
_entity.type
_entity.pdbx_description
1 polymer ?
#
loop_
_entity_poly.entity_id
_entity_poly.type
_entity_poly.pdbx_seq_one_letter_code
_entity_poly.pdbx_strand_id
1 'polypeptide(L)'
;MEKKRDQLNGFLSQTQAIYTHAQLLDSDMDKNEEGQLERLQELFGQRQETIEALADDFTGEWSEEEQAIIAEIQQTEIKLQPLMTKLHEQFSQQMNRLNQTRQASGKYAGAYRQSNAGGSFIDQRK
;
A
#
# COMPACT_ATOMS: atom_id res chain seq x y z
N MET A 1 -31.19 14.78 9.00
CA MET A 1 -31.36 13.31 8.97
C MET A 1 -30.88 12.75 7.63
N GLU A 2 -31.45 13.18 6.49
CA GLU A 2 -31.08 12.70 5.15
C GLU A 2 -29.58 12.88 4.81
N LYS A 3 -28.99 14.06 5.08
CA LYS A 3 -27.56 14.33 4.86
C LYS A 3 -26.61 13.33 5.55
N LYS A 4 -26.90 12.94 6.80
CA LYS A 4 -26.07 12.00 7.57
C LYS A 4 -26.12 10.60 6.98
N ARG A 5 -27.34 10.15 6.63
CA ARG A 5 -27.54 8.86 5.97
C ARG A 5 -26.83 8.80 4.62
N ASP A 6 -26.90 9.87 3.84
CA ASP A 6 -26.22 9.95 2.55
C ASP A 6 -24.70 9.92 2.69
N GLN A 7 -24.15 10.62 3.68
CA GLN A 7 -22.73 10.55 4.02
C GLN A 7 -22.30 9.15 4.46
N LEU A 8 -23.10 8.46 5.28
CA LEU A 8 -22.84 7.08 5.68
C LEU A 8 -22.92 6.11 4.50
N ASN A 9 -23.87 6.28 3.59
CA ASN A 9 -23.95 5.49 2.36
C ASN A 9 -22.75 5.75 1.44
N GLY A 10 -22.29 7.00 1.35
CA GLY A 10 -21.04 7.34 0.66
C GLY A 10 -19.84 6.63 1.28
N PHE A 11 -19.75 6.66 2.61
CA PHE A 11 -18.69 6.00 3.36
C PHE A 11 -18.70 4.47 3.18
N LEU A 12 -19.89 3.86 3.17
CA LEU A 12 -20.06 2.43 2.87
C LEU A 12 -19.62 2.11 1.44
N SER A 13 -20.06 2.90 0.46
CA SER A 13 -19.70 2.69 -0.95
C SER A 13 -18.18 2.79 -1.17
N GLN A 14 -17.52 3.76 -0.56
CA GLN A 14 -16.06 3.88 -0.62
C GLN A 14 -15.36 2.70 0.06
N THR A 15 -15.85 2.27 1.23
CA THR A 15 -15.29 1.10 1.95
C THR A 15 -15.41 -0.17 1.11
N GLN A 16 -16.55 -0.37 0.44
CA GLN A 16 -16.76 -1.49 -0.48
C GLN A 16 -15.88 -1.37 -1.73
N ALA A 17 -15.71 -0.17 -2.30
CA ALA A 17 -14.85 0.05 -3.45
C ALA A 17 -13.38 -0.29 -3.14
N ILE A 18 -12.89 0.14 -1.98
CA ILE A 18 -11.56 -0.21 -1.47
C ILE A 18 -11.45 -1.73 -1.32
N TYR A 19 -12.46 -2.38 -0.71
CA TYR A 19 -12.47 -3.82 -0.56
C TYR A 19 -12.40 -4.55 -1.90
N THR A 20 -13.24 -4.16 -2.87
CA THR A 20 -13.21 -4.75 -4.22
C THR A 20 -11.87 -4.53 -4.91
N HIS A 21 -11.30 -3.32 -4.86
CA HIS A 21 -9.97 -3.07 -5.45
C HIS A 21 -8.88 -3.89 -4.75
N ALA A 22 -8.89 -3.95 -3.42
CA ALA A 22 -7.94 -4.72 -2.64
C ALA A 22 -7.97 -6.22 -2.96
N GLN A 23 -9.14 -6.77 -3.32
CA GLN A 23 -9.27 -8.17 -3.72
C GLN A 23 -8.64 -8.47 -5.08
N LEU A 24 -8.53 -7.48 -5.95
CA LEU A 24 -7.96 -7.63 -7.29
C LEU A 24 -6.44 -7.56 -7.30
N LEU A 25 -5.82 -7.03 -6.23
CA LEU A 25 -4.38 -6.91 -6.13
C LEU A 25 -3.73 -8.27 -5.92
N ASP A 26 -2.83 -8.62 -6.84
CA ASP A 26 -1.96 -9.78 -6.68
C ASP A 26 -0.91 -9.49 -5.62
N SER A 27 -0.56 -10.58 -4.94
CA SER A 27 0.58 -10.66 -4.04
C SER A 27 1.93 -10.26 -4.64
N ASP A 28 2.06 -10.46 -5.94
CA ASP A 28 3.23 -10.16 -6.73
C ASP A 28 3.02 -8.81 -7.41
N MET A 29 3.70 -7.76 -6.94
CA MET A 29 3.50 -6.40 -7.45
C MET A 29 3.77 -6.28 -8.96
N ASP A 30 4.63 -7.15 -9.51
CA ASP A 30 4.95 -7.16 -10.94
C ASP A 30 3.76 -7.63 -11.82
N LYS A 31 2.73 -8.24 -11.20
CA LYS A 31 1.51 -8.68 -11.89
C LYS A 31 0.36 -7.70 -11.78
N ASN A 32 0.49 -6.67 -10.94
CA ASN A 32 -0.52 -5.63 -10.82
C ASN A 32 -0.38 -4.65 -11.99
N GLU A 33 -1.51 -4.18 -12.51
CA GLU A 33 -1.49 -3.17 -13.56
C GLU A 33 -0.97 -1.83 -13.00
N GLU A 34 -0.31 -1.07 -13.86
CA GLU A 34 0.15 0.28 -13.52
C GLU A 34 -1.04 1.15 -13.08
N GLY A 35 -0.92 1.83 -11.93
CA GLY A 35 -1.98 2.68 -11.39
C GLY A 35 -2.92 1.98 -10.39
N GLN A 36 -2.87 0.66 -10.21
CA GLN A 36 -3.80 -0.03 -9.30
C GLN A 36 -3.58 0.33 -7.82
N LEU A 37 -2.32 0.53 -7.41
CA LEU A 37 -1.99 0.94 -6.04
C LEU A 37 -2.30 2.41 -5.81
N GLU A 38 -2.02 3.26 -6.80
CA GLU A 38 -2.35 4.68 -6.80
C GLU A 38 -3.86 4.87 -6.68
N ARG A 39 -4.64 4.09 -7.44
CA ARG A 39 -6.09 4.10 -7.35
C ARG A 39 -6.60 3.67 -5.98
N LEU A 40 -5.99 2.65 -5.37
CA LEU A 40 -6.33 2.23 -4.02
C LEU A 40 -6.05 3.36 -3.01
N GLN A 41 -4.92 4.05 -3.15
CA GLN A 41 -4.56 5.19 -2.31
C GLN A 41 -5.54 6.36 -2.45
N GLU A 42 -5.96 6.69 -3.68
CA GLU A 42 -6.98 7.72 -3.92
C GLU A 42 -8.30 7.39 -3.20
N LEU A 43 -8.75 6.14 -3.28
CA LEU A 43 -9.97 5.69 -2.62
C LEU A 43 -9.88 5.84 -1.09
N PHE A 44 -8.72 5.54 -0.50
CA PHE A 44 -8.48 5.80 0.93
C PHE A 44 -8.51 7.30 1.26
N GLY A 45 -7.96 8.16 0.40
CA GLY A 45 -8.02 9.61 0.58
C GLY A 45 -9.45 10.13 0.58
N GLN A 46 -10.25 9.75 -0.41
CA GLN A 46 -11.68 10.13 -0.50
C GLN A 46 -12.49 9.65 0.71
N ARG A 47 -12.17 8.43 1.18
CA ARG A 47 -12.78 7.87 2.38
C ARG A 47 -12.43 8.65 3.63
N GLN A 48 -11.18 9.09 3.78
CA GLN A 48 -10.74 9.91 4.90
C GLN A 48 -11.46 11.26 4.95
N GLU A 49 -11.61 11.94 3.80
CA GLU A 49 -12.37 13.19 3.71
C GLU A 49 -13.82 13.02 4.16
N THR A 50 -14.42 11.86 3.84
CA THR A 50 -15.80 11.54 4.23
C THR A 50 -15.92 11.25 5.72
N ILE A 51 -14.93 10.59 6.33
CA ILE A 51 -14.85 10.39 7.79
C ILE A 51 -14.76 11.74 8.50
N GLU A 52 -13.92 12.65 8.03
CA GLU A 52 -13.74 13.98 8.62
C GLU A 52 -15.05 14.78 8.54
N ALA A 53 -15.71 14.79 7.39
CA ALA A 53 -17.02 15.43 7.23
C ALA A 53 -18.10 14.82 8.15
N LEU A 54 -18.12 13.49 8.31
CA LEU A 54 -19.03 12.81 9.23
C LEU A 54 -18.75 13.16 10.68
N ALA A 55 -17.49 13.28 11.08
CA ALA A 55 -17.09 13.64 12.43
C ALA A 55 -17.51 15.08 12.77
N ASP A 56 -17.35 16.01 11.84
CA ASP A 56 -17.73 17.41 12.01
C ASP A 56 -19.25 17.62 12.06
N ASP A 57 -20.01 16.85 11.27
CA ASP A 57 -21.48 16.92 11.21
C ASP A 57 -22.18 16.11 12.35
N PHE A 58 -21.41 15.35 13.15
CA PHE A 58 -21.98 14.47 14.18
C PHE A 58 -22.17 15.18 15.52
N THR A 59 -23.44 15.37 15.89
CA THR A 59 -23.83 16.08 17.12
C THR A 59 -24.86 15.34 17.98
N GLY A 60 -25.07 14.03 17.79
CA GLY A 60 -26.20 13.32 18.43
C GLY A 60 -26.08 11.81 18.42
N GLU A 61 -27.19 11.08 18.54
CA GLU A 61 -27.20 9.62 18.46
C GLU A 61 -27.49 9.14 17.02
N TRP A 62 -27.07 7.92 16.69
CA TRP A 62 -27.39 7.25 15.44
C TRP A 62 -28.75 6.56 15.53
N SER A 63 -29.61 6.76 14.54
CA SER A 63 -30.84 6.00 14.37
C SER A 63 -30.57 4.52 14.05
N GLU A 64 -31.57 3.66 14.19
CA GLU A 64 -31.46 2.22 13.88
C GLU A 64 -31.01 1.96 12.44
N GLU A 65 -31.53 2.73 11.47
CA GLU A 65 -31.12 2.64 10.06
C GLU A 65 -29.63 2.99 9.88
N GLU A 66 -29.17 4.08 10.50
CA GLU A 66 -27.76 4.51 10.43
C GLU A 66 -26.84 3.50 11.11
N GLN A 67 -27.27 2.92 12.23
CA GLN A 67 -26.53 1.85 12.91
C GLN A 67 -26.40 0.59 12.04
N ALA A 68 -27.44 0.23 11.29
CA ALA A 68 -27.37 -0.88 10.33
C ALA A 68 -26.31 -0.62 9.25
N ILE A 69 -26.27 0.60 8.69
CA ILE A 69 -25.24 0.98 7.71
C ILE A 69 -23.85 0.92 8.36
N ILE A 70 -23.68 1.45 9.56
CA ILE A 70 -22.41 1.39 10.30
C ILE A 70 -21.96 -0.06 10.52
N ALA A 71 -22.89 -0.97 10.85
CA ALA A 71 -22.58 -2.39 11.01
C ALA A 71 -22.08 -3.02 9.71
N GLU A 72 -22.65 -2.68 8.55
CA GLU A 72 -22.16 -3.14 7.24
C GLU A 72 -20.75 -2.61 6.93
N ILE A 73 -20.47 -1.35 7.29
CA ILE A 73 -19.14 -0.75 7.15
C ILE A 73 -18.13 -1.53 8.00
N GLN A 74 -18.45 -1.79 9.26
CA GLN A 74 -17.59 -2.55 10.17
C GLN A 74 -17.33 -3.98 9.67
N GLN A 75 -18.35 -4.66 9.16
CA GLN A 75 -18.19 -5.99 8.58
C GLN A 75 -17.28 -5.99 7.35
N THR A 76 -17.36 -4.94 6.53
CA THR A 76 -16.50 -4.80 5.35
C THR A 76 -15.05 -4.49 5.76
N GLU A 77 -14.85 -3.63 6.75
CA GLU A 77 -13.55 -3.33 7.36
C GLU A 77 -12.84 -4.58 7.89
N ILE A 78 -13.56 -5.44 8.62
CA ILE A 78 -13.01 -6.70 9.14
C ILE A 78 -12.48 -7.59 7.99
N LYS A 79 -13.18 -7.61 6.85
CA LYS A 79 -12.75 -8.37 5.66
C LYS A 79 -11.61 -7.69 4.91
N LEU A 80 -11.53 -6.36 4.94
CA LEU A 80 -10.49 -5.57 4.29
C LEU A 80 -9.16 -5.67 5.03
N GLN A 81 -9.18 -5.67 6.37
CA GLN A 81 -7.99 -5.69 7.21
C GLN A 81 -6.93 -6.75 6.81
N PRO A 82 -7.27 -8.05 6.61
CA PRO A 82 -6.27 -9.03 6.19
C PRO A 82 -5.68 -8.77 4.81
N LEU A 83 -6.44 -8.16 3.88
CA LEU A 83 -5.94 -7.81 2.55
C LEU A 83 -4.89 -6.69 2.65
N MET A 84 -5.15 -5.68 3.48
CA MET A 84 -4.22 -4.57 3.70
C MET A 84 -2.94 -5.02 4.42
N THR A 85 -3.07 -5.89 5.43
CA THR A 85 -1.90 -6.48 6.10
C THR A 85 -1.03 -7.24 5.11
N LYS A 86 -1.64 -8.09 4.27
CA LYS A 86 -0.93 -8.87 3.25
C LYS A 86 -0.19 -7.98 2.25
N LEU A 87 -0.86 -6.93 1.76
CA LEU A 87 -0.26 -5.95 0.86
C LEU A 87 0.97 -5.27 1.48
N HIS A 88 0.85 -4.82 2.74
CA HIS A 88 1.94 -4.18 3.47
C HIS A 88 3.13 -5.12 3.68
N GLU A 89 2.88 -6.39 4.03
CA GLU A 89 3.91 -7.41 4.17
C GLU A 89 4.66 -7.63 2.85
N GLN A 90 3.95 -7.69 1.74
CA GLN A 90 4.53 -7.92 0.41
C GLN A 90 5.39 -6.76 -0.05
N PHE A 91 4.90 -5.52 0.12
CA PHE A 91 5.69 -4.33 -0.14
C PHE A 91 6.98 -4.32 0.68
N SER A 92 6.89 -4.65 1.97
CA SER A 92 8.05 -4.73 2.87
C SER A 92 9.06 -5.78 2.41
N GLN A 93 8.59 -6.96 1.99
CA GLN A 93 9.46 -8.02 1.46
C GLN A 93 10.18 -7.59 0.18
N GLN A 94 9.50 -6.92 -0.74
CA GLN A 94 10.12 -6.42 -1.97
C GLN A 94 11.17 -5.35 -1.68
N MET A 95 10.89 -4.42 -0.77
CA MET A 95 11.86 -3.40 -0.37
C MET A 95 13.11 -4.02 0.25
N ASN A 96 12.95 -5.07 1.06
CA ASN A 96 14.06 -5.84 1.60
C ASN A 96 14.88 -6.55 0.51
N ARG A 97 14.22 -7.16 -0.49
CA ARG A 97 14.92 -7.77 -1.64
C ARG A 97 15.71 -6.73 -2.45
N LEU A 98 15.15 -5.54 -2.68
CA LEU A 98 15.84 -4.44 -3.36
C LEU A 98 17.07 -3.98 -2.57
N ASN A 99 16.93 -3.80 -1.25
CA ASN A 99 18.03 -3.41 -0.38
C ASN A 99 19.15 -4.48 -0.35
N GLN A 100 18.78 -5.76 -0.27
CA GLN A 100 19.75 -6.86 -0.34
C GLN A 100 20.45 -6.92 -1.70
N THR A 101 19.72 -6.71 -2.80
CA THR A 101 20.29 -6.67 -4.16
C THR A 101 21.24 -5.49 -4.33
N ARG A 102 20.92 -4.32 -3.78
CA ARG A 102 21.81 -3.15 -3.75
C ARG A 102 23.07 -3.40 -2.93
N GLN A 103 22.96 -4.06 -1.78
CA GLN A 103 24.13 -4.45 -0.98
C GLN A 103 25.00 -5.49 -1.68
N ALA A 104 24.39 -6.49 -2.33
CA ALA A 104 25.10 -7.51 -3.08
C ALA A 104 25.82 -6.92 -4.30
N SER A 105 25.13 -6.11 -5.10
CA SER A 105 25.75 -5.40 -6.24
C SER A 105 26.86 -4.44 -5.80
N GLY A 106 26.76 -3.78 -4.65
CA GLY A 106 27.85 -3.01 -4.06
C GLY A 106 29.06 -3.86 -3.67
N LYS A 107 28.85 -5.09 -3.15
CA LYS A 107 29.93 -6.04 -2.84
C LYS A 107 30.62 -6.56 -4.11
N TYR A 108 29.88 -6.83 -5.18
CA TYR A 108 30.46 -7.25 -6.46
C TYR A 108 31.08 -6.09 -7.26
N ALA A 109 30.58 -4.86 -7.14
CA ALA A 109 31.23 -3.68 -7.71
C ALA A 109 32.63 -3.42 -7.09
N GLY A 110 32.84 -3.82 -5.83
CA GLY A 110 34.16 -3.86 -5.20
C GLY A 110 35.05 -5.00 -5.70
N ALA A 111 34.49 -6.17 -6.01
CA ALA A 111 35.23 -7.34 -6.50
C ALA A 111 35.65 -7.24 -7.98
N TYR A 112 34.89 -6.49 -8.79
CA TYR A 112 35.20 -6.21 -10.20
C TYR A 112 35.74 -4.80 -10.44
N ARG A 113 35.99 -4.00 -9.39
CA ARG A 113 36.89 -2.85 -9.49
C ARG A 113 38.29 -3.38 -9.72
N GLN A 114 38.57 -3.61 -11.00
CA GLN A 114 39.90 -3.88 -11.53
C GLN A 114 40.89 -2.96 -10.82
N SER A 115 41.87 -3.56 -10.16
CA SER A 115 43.15 -2.93 -9.88
C SER A 115 43.66 -2.36 -11.20
N ASN A 116 43.58 -1.04 -11.34
CA ASN A 116 44.18 -0.30 -12.44
C ASN A 116 45.63 -0.76 -12.63
N ALA A 117 45.90 -1.22 -13.86
CA ALA A 117 47.12 -0.97 -14.62
C ALA A 117 48.27 -0.29 -13.84
N GLY A 118 49.09 -1.10 -13.16
CA GLY A 118 50.45 -0.74 -12.78
C GLY A 118 51.40 -1.53 -13.66
N GLY A 119 51.63 -1.06 -14.89
CA GLY A 119 52.67 -1.62 -15.74
C GLY A 119 54.03 -1.49 -15.06
N SER A 120 54.56 -2.60 -14.57
CA SER A 120 55.98 -2.74 -14.23
C SER A 120 56.37 -4.19 -14.50
N PHE A 121 56.87 -4.42 -15.71
CA PHE A 121 57.68 -5.58 -16.02
C PHE A 121 58.96 -5.45 -15.20
N ILE A 122 59.09 -6.25 -14.14
CA ILE A 122 60.39 -6.45 -13.50
C ILE A 122 61.15 -7.47 -14.36
N ASP A 123 62.05 -6.97 -15.20
CA ASP A 123 63.08 -7.74 -15.87
C ASP A 123 64.09 -8.23 -14.82
N GLN A 124 64.11 -9.54 -14.54
CA GLN A 124 65.15 -10.18 -13.75
C GLN A 124 66.31 -10.58 -14.65
N ARG A 125 67.27 -9.66 -14.84
CA ARG A 125 68.64 -9.97 -15.26
C ARG A 125 69.67 -9.05 -14.63
N LYS A 126 70.24 -9.47 -13.49
CA LYS A 126 71.69 -9.68 -13.26
C LYS A 126 71.95 -10.14 -11.84
#